data_AF-A0A2B8B6F4-F1
#
_entry.id   AF-A0A2B8B6F4-F1
#
_cell.length_a   1.000
_cell.length_b   1.000
_cell.length_c   1.000
_cell.angle_alpha   90.00
_cell.angle_beta   90.00
_cell.angle_gamma   90.00
#
_symmetry.space_group_name_H-M   'P 1'
#
loop_
_entity.id
_entity.type
_entity.pdbx_description
1 polymer ?
#
loop_
_entity_poly.entity_id
_entity_poly.type
_entity_poly.pdbx_seq_one_letter_code
_entity_poly.pdbx_strand_id
1 'polypeptide(L)'
;MAFWPTKYDDSRRRRTPPVPTQVPAQVPARTPAETTTVSGPPRGAAEARTALRLAQLLRGTITPLRGDTVLEILEPHRPRLVPKPVNPLPALVGKPQGQMVDALLRPIGQIVTDVLLPGLRDHLIDRLVAGRTDHEDSLPGAVDLAEAMRALVGRMRGGGKGHLQAVVVAIETDARTTADTLTRDTRPIDVGGIDRLARALLRFEVRRMALEALGGSGALLTVINQSRRLARYSLRRATEAIEGFVADRGLKTLHASLATLAQADGLIVIALRNLDDQEETKEESGPFVEPADRKAMNDWLSAAWRLSDTLFDLVGKAAAGGELDDLLFAALLRQLRSLHHFCADLTHAGRPAAVDTLKQRLVDRCDALARQTGERLVEALLAKPADPALARRLLARGRLLAQLLYDMNRDEAVEELAMHLVMASEALAHNG
;
A
#
# COMPACT_ATOMS: atom_id res chain seq x y z
N MET A 1 -3.52 -22.21 7.19
CA MET A 1 -2.83 -21.18 6.37
C MET A 1 -3.90 -20.26 5.83
N ALA A 2 -4.12 -19.13 6.51
CA ALA A 2 -5.28 -18.26 6.26
C ALA A 2 -4.95 -17.21 5.21
N PHE A 3 -5.72 -17.24 4.14
CA PHE A 3 -5.74 -16.36 2.98
C PHE A 3 -6.48 -15.06 3.35
N TRP A 4 -5.85 -13.92 3.09
CA TRP A 4 -6.41 -12.58 3.30
C TRP A 4 -7.48 -12.29 2.22
N PRO A 5 -8.70 -11.81 2.57
CA PRO A 5 -9.61 -11.26 1.59
C PRO A 5 -9.45 -9.73 1.52
N THR A 6 -8.73 -9.24 0.52
CA THR A 6 -8.84 -7.85 0.06
C THR A 6 -10.00 -7.74 -0.93
N LYS A 7 -11.09 -7.08 -0.54
CA LYS A 7 -12.03 -6.38 -1.45
C LYS A 7 -13.06 -5.61 -0.62
N TYR A 8 -12.91 -4.29 -0.58
CA TYR A 8 -14.07 -3.39 -0.47
C TYR A 8 -14.39 -2.93 -1.89
N ASP A 9 -15.56 -3.35 -2.37
CA ASP A 9 -16.13 -3.02 -3.67
C ASP A 9 -17.09 -1.84 -3.48
N ASP A 10 -16.73 -0.66 -3.98
CA ASP A 10 -17.52 0.57 -3.84
C ASP A 10 -18.22 0.96 -5.17
N SER A 11 -18.46 -0.01 -6.05
CA SER A 11 -18.99 0.22 -7.41
C SER A 11 -20.51 0.49 -7.48
N ARG A 12 -21.15 1.01 -6.43
CA ARG A 12 -22.58 1.38 -6.45
C ARG A 12 -22.88 2.81 -5.97
N ARG A 13 -22.32 3.81 -6.64
CA ARG A 13 -22.94 5.16 -6.73
C ARG A 13 -22.82 5.75 -8.14
N ARG A 14 -23.63 5.25 -9.08
CA ARG A 14 -24.03 6.05 -10.25
C ARG A 14 -25.03 7.10 -9.77
N ARG A 15 -24.58 8.35 -9.63
CA ARG A 15 -25.46 9.53 -9.66
C ARG A 15 -25.32 10.17 -11.04
N THR A 16 -26.48 10.37 -11.66
CA THR A 16 -26.76 11.12 -12.89
C THR A 16 -26.11 12.51 -12.88
N PRO A 17 -25.57 12.99 -14.02
CA PRO A 17 -25.07 14.37 -14.12
C PRO A 17 -26.23 15.37 -14.29
N PRO A 18 -26.15 16.59 -13.71
CA PRO A 18 -27.06 17.66 -14.07
C PRO A 18 -26.59 18.40 -15.34
N VAL A 19 -27.58 18.93 -16.06
CA VAL A 19 -27.51 19.69 -17.31
C VAL A 19 -26.65 20.97 -17.17
N PRO A 20 -25.88 21.38 -18.20
CA PRO A 20 -25.00 22.54 -18.11
C PRO A 20 -25.73 23.88 -18.31
N THR A 21 -25.49 24.82 -17.41
CA THR A 21 -25.80 26.24 -17.60
C THR A 21 -24.57 26.93 -18.21
N GLN A 22 -24.71 27.48 -19.41
CA GLN A 22 -23.70 28.29 -20.10
C GLN A 22 -23.63 29.71 -19.50
N VAL A 23 -22.42 30.21 -19.17
CA VAL A 23 -21.94 31.59 -19.45
C VAL A 23 -20.37 31.62 -19.31
N PRO A 24 -19.63 32.68 -19.74
CA PRO A 24 -18.82 32.66 -20.96
C PRO A 24 -17.29 32.77 -20.75
N ALA A 25 -16.59 32.54 -21.86
CA ALA A 25 -15.15 32.56 -22.11
C ALA A 25 -14.23 33.36 -21.15
N GLN A 26 -13.23 32.65 -20.60
CA GLN A 26 -11.96 33.21 -20.12
C GLN A 26 -10.78 32.55 -20.86
N VAL A 27 -9.79 33.39 -21.15
CA VAL A 27 -8.60 33.22 -21.99
C VAL A 27 -7.74 32.00 -21.55
N PRO A 28 -7.15 31.22 -22.48
CA PRO A 28 -6.41 30.01 -22.12
C PRO A 28 -5.06 30.37 -21.46
N ALA A 29 -4.94 30.09 -20.16
CA ALA A 29 -3.66 29.95 -19.51
C ALA A 29 -2.96 28.68 -20.04
N ARG A 30 -1.69 28.81 -20.43
CA ARG A 30 -0.82 27.71 -20.86
C ARG A 30 -0.76 26.64 -19.75
N THR A 31 -1.39 25.50 -20.01
CA THR A 31 -1.21 24.27 -19.23
C THR A 31 0.25 23.79 -19.39
N PRO A 32 0.98 23.49 -18.30
CA PRO A 32 2.19 22.69 -18.40
C PRO A 32 1.79 21.32 -18.95
N ALA A 33 2.54 20.82 -19.94
CA ALA A 33 2.26 19.56 -20.63
C ALA A 33 1.90 18.44 -19.64
N GLU A 34 0.65 18.01 -19.68
CA GLU A 34 0.25 16.71 -19.16
C GLU A 34 1.10 15.67 -19.89
N THR A 35 1.84 14.88 -19.13
CA THR A 35 2.48 13.66 -19.62
C THR A 35 1.38 12.83 -20.27
N THR A 36 1.38 12.79 -21.61
CA THR A 36 0.48 11.96 -22.41
C THR A 36 0.56 10.54 -21.87
N THR A 37 -0.48 10.11 -21.16
CA THR A 37 -0.69 8.70 -20.83
C THR A 37 -0.89 7.99 -22.16
N VAL A 38 0.13 7.25 -22.60
CA VAL A 38 0.03 6.41 -23.80
C VAL A 38 -0.95 5.29 -23.48
N SER A 39 -2.21 5.55 -23.79
CA SER A 39 -3.38 4.65 -23.69
C SER A 39 -3.24 3.52 -24.71
N GLY A 40 -2.38 2.55 -24.41
CA GLY A 40 -2.26 1.32 -25.19
C GLY A 40 -1.93 0.14 -24.28
N PRO A 41 -2.40 -1.07 -24.61
CA PRO A 41 -2.14 -2.27 -23.81
C PRO A 41 -0.62 -2.49 -23.66
N PRO A 42 -0.18 -3.11 -22.54
CA PRO A 42 1.23 -3.38 -22.34
C PRO A 42 1.75 -4.26 -23.49
N ARG A 43 2.84 -3.85 -24.12
CA ARG A 43 3.44 -4.60 -25.23
C ARG A 43 4.03 -5.91 -24.71
N GLY A 44 4.24 -6.87 -25.60
CA GLY A 44 4.98 -8.09 -25.27
C GLY A 44 4.24 -9.09 -24.36
N ALA A 45 2.92 -8.97 -24.19
CA ALA A 45 2.16 -9.81 -23.25
C ALA A 45 2.09 -11.30 -23.64
N ALA A 46 2.16 -11.63 -24.94
CA ALA A 46 2.21 -13.01 -25.40
C ALA A 46 3.59 -13.63 -25.16
N GLU A 47 4.63 -12.84 -25.43
CA GLU A 47 6.03 -13.15 -25.25
C GLU A 47 6.35 -13.34 -23.76
N ALA A 48 5.84 -12.47 -22.89
CA ALA A 48 6.02 -12.56 -21.44
C ALA A 48 5.43 -13.85 -20.85
N ARG A 49 4.21 -14.22 -21.24
CA ARG A 49 3.58 -15.49 -20.83
C ARG A 49 4.39 -16.69 -21.31
N THR A 50 4.84 -16.65 -22.56
CA THR A 50 5.63 -17.73 -23.17
C THR A 50 7.00 -17.85 -22.50
N ALA A 51 7.66 -16.72 -22.20
CA ALA A 51 8.94 -16.68 -21.52
C ALA A 51 8.86 -17.26 -20.10
N LEU A 52 7.82 -16.95 -19.33
CA LEU A 52 7.61 -17.55 -18.02
C LEU A 52 7.43 -19.07 -18.11
N ARG A 53 6.54 -19.52 -19.00
CA ARG A 53 6.29 -20.96 -19.21
C ARG A 53 7.56 -21.68 -19.66
N LEU A 54 8.33 -21.07 -20.56
CA LEU A 54 9.62 -21.58 -21.00
C LEU A 54 10.62 -21.70 -19.83
N ALA A 55 10.75 -20.67 -19.01
CA ALA A 55 11.63 -20.69 -17.84
C ALA A 55 11.24 -21.81 -16.86
N GLN A 56 9.94 -22.01 -16.61
CA GLN A 56 9.42 -23.10 -15.77
C GLN A 56 9.71 -24.48 -16.38
N LEU A 57 9.57 -24.64 -17.71
CA LEU A 57 9.92 -25.88 -18.40
C LEU A 57 11.43 -26.17 -18.33
N LEU A 58 12.28 -25.15 -18.45
CA LEU A 58 13.73 -25.34 -18.41
C LEU A 58 14.29 -25.55 -17.00
N ARG A 59 13.54 -25.25 -15.93
CA ARG A 59 13.97 -25.41 -14.53
C ARG A 59 14.06 -26.88 -14.09
N GLY A 60 13.17 -27.74 -14.59
CA GLY A 60 13.10 -29.15 -14.17
C GLY A 60 13.95 -30.10 -15.02
N THR A 61 13.82 -31.40 -14.76
CA THR A 61 14.45 -32.47 -15.53
C THR A 61 14.02 -32.40 -17.00
N ILE A 62 14.99 -32.41 -17.90
CA ILE A 62 14.78 -32.35 -19.34
C ILE A 62 14.59 -33.77 -19.88
N THR A 63 13.46 -33.97 -20.54
CA THR A 63 13.05 -35.23 -21.19
C THR A 63 12.66 -34.95 -22.64
N PRO A 64 12.65 -35.96 -23.52
CA PRO A 64 12.20 -35.79 -24.91
C PRO A 64 10.82 -35.13 -25.03
N LEU A 65 9.84 -35.61 -24.25
CA LEU A 65 8.48 -35.04 -24.20
C LEU A 65 8.46 -33.56 -23.80
N ARG A 66 9.32 -33.17 -22.86
CA ARG A 66 9.45 -31.76 -22.44
C ARG A 66 10.08 -30.91 -23.53
N GLY A 67 11.00 -31.48 -24.31
CA GLY A 67 11.55 -30.85 -25.51
C GLY A 67 10.46 -30.55 -26.55
N ASP A 68 9.57 -31.50 -26.81
CA ASP A 68 8.45 -31.28 -27.73
C ASP A 68 7.55 -30.15 -27.24
N THR A 69 7.23 -30.12 -25.94
CA THR A 69 6.45 -29.04 -25.33
C THR A 69 7.15 -27.68 -25.46
N VAL A 70 8.48 -27.63 -25.30
CA VAL A 70 9.26 -26.39 -25.47
C VAL A 70 9.19 -25.88 -26.91
N LEU A 71 9.30 -26.76 -27.90
CA LEU A 71 9.20 -26.36 -29.30
C LEU A 71 7.77 -25.93 -29.67
N GLU A 72 6.76 -26.61 -29.14
CA GLU A 72 5.35 -26.27 -29.37
C GLU A 72 5.01 -24.86 -28.87
N ILE A 73 5.43 -24.49 -27.65
CA ILE A 73 5.14 -23.14 -27.12
C ILE A 73 5.90 -22.03 -27.86
N LEU A 74 6.98 -22.36 -28.56
CA LEU A 74 7.82 -21.41 -29.29
C LEU A 74 7.41 -21.24 -30.76
N GLU A 75 6.67 -22.19 -31.35
CA GLU A 75 6.24 -22.13 -32.74
C GLU A 75 5.53 -20.82 -33.11
N PRO A 76 4.61 -20.25 -32.29
CA PRO A 76 3.95 -18.98 -32.61
C PRO A 76 4.90 -17.79 -32.70
N HIS A 77 6.06 -17.87 -32.05
CA HIS A 77 7.07 -16.80 -31.95
C HIS A 77 8.22 -17.01 -32.93
N ARG A 78 8.18 -18.06 -33.76
CA ARG A 78 9.24 -18.38 -34.71
C ARG A 78 9.30 -17.33 -35.82
N PRO A 79 10.44 -16.65 -36.04
CA PRO A 79 10.61 -15.79 -37.20
C PRO A 79 10.47 -16.60 -38.49
N ARG A 80 9.81 -16.06 -39.51
CA ARG A 80 9.51 -16.77 -40.77
C ARG A 80 10.75 -17.32 -41.49
N LEU A 81 11.92 -16.69 -41.27
CA LEU A 81 13.19 -17.06 -41.88
C LEU A 81 13.98 -18.10 -41.07
N VAL A 82 13.51 -18.49 -39.87
CA VAL A 82 14.16 -19.49 -39.03
C VAL A 82 13.59 -20.87 -39.34
N PRO A 83 14.42 -21.87 -39.72
CA PRO A 83 13.98 -23.25 -39.94
C PRO A 83 13.21 -23.78 -38.73
N LYS A 84 12.23 -24.65 -38.98
CA LYS A 84 11.48 -25.26 -37.88
C LYS A 84 12.44 -26.09 -37.02
N PRO A 85 12.62 -25.77 -35.73
CA PRO A 85 13.51 -26.51 -34.87
C PRO A 85 13.00 -27.94 -34.69
N VAL A 86 13.89 -28.92 -34.80
CA VAL A 86 13.60 -30.35 -34.56
C VAL A 86 14.07 -30.73 -33.17
N ASN A 87 13.29 -31.50 -32.42
CA ASN A 87 13.65 -31.94 -31.08
C ASN A 87 14.89 -32.85 -31.11
N PRO A 88 16.04 -32.44 -30.52
CA PRO A 88 17.25 -33.24 -30.54
C PRO A 88 17.30 -34.29 -29.42
N LEU A 89 16.40 -34.20 -28.44
CA LEU A 89 16.43 -35.01 -27.21
C LEU A 89 16.16 -36.50 -27.38
N PRO A 90 15.34 -36.98 -28.35
CA PRO A 90 15.16 -38.43 -28.57
C PRO A 90 16.47 -39.17 -28.85
N ALA A 91 17.44 -38.52 -29.50
CA ALA A 91 18.76 -39.10 -29.77
C ALA A 91 19.74 -39.01 -28.58
N LEU A 92 19.35 -38.35 -27.48
CA LEU A 92 20.20 -38.06 -26.32
C LEU A 92 19.67 -38.68 -25.02
N VAL A 93 18.77 -39.66 -25.12
CA VAL A 93 18.23 -40.38 -23.96
C VAL A 93 19.38 -41.02 -23.17
N GLY A 94 19.38 -40.82 -21.85
CA GLY A 94 20.42 -41.33 -20.94
C GLY A 94 21.69 -40.47 -20.85
N LYS A 95 21.77 -39.35 -21.58
CA LYS A 95 22.89 -38.40 -21.44
C LYS A 95 22.75 -37.53 -20.18
N PRO A 96 23.85 -36.93 -19.69
CA PRO A 96 23.80 -35.97 -18.60
C PRO A 96 22.85 -34.81 -18.90
N GLN A 97 22.10 -34.35 -17.89
CA GLN A 97 21.08 -33.31 -18.03
C GLN A 97 21.62 -32.01 -18.65
N GLY A 98 22.85 -31.61 -18.31
CA GLY A 98 23.49 -30.43 -18.91
C GLY A 98 23.63 -30.52 -20.45
N GLN A 99 24.00 -31.70 -20.96
CA GLN A 99 24.13 -31.91 -22.41
C GLN A 99 22.76 -31.91 -23.11
N MET A 100 21.75 -32.47 -22.47
CA MET A 100 20.37 -32.44 -22.98
C MET A 100 19.83 -31.01 -23.04
N VAL A 101 20.05 -30.21 -21.99
CA VAL A 101 19.69 -28.78 -21.96
C VAL A 101 20.40 -28.02 -23.07
N ASP A 102 21.72 -28.15 -23.20
CA ASP A 102 22.50 -27.44 -24.22
C ASP A 102 22.05 -27.79 -25.65
N ALA A 103 21.74 -29.07 -25.90
CA ALA A 103 21.21 -29.52 -27.18
C ALA A 103 19.84 -28.89 -27.49
N LEU A 104 18.95 -28.80 -26.49
CA LEU A 104 17.63 -28.18 -26.64
C LEU A 104 17.72 -26.66 -26.85
N LEU A 105 18.66 -25.98 -26.18
CA LEU A 105 18.81 -24.52 -26.26
C LEU A 105 19.34 -24.04 -27.62
N ARG A 106 20.19 -24.82 -28.29
CA ARG A 106 20.80 -24.44 -29.58
C ARG A 106 19.78 -24.09 -30.67
N PRO A 107 18.76 -24.92 -30.97
CA PRO A 107 17.80 -24.61 -32.04
C PRO A 107 16.80 -23.50 -31.67
N ILE A 108 16.58 -23.22 -30.38
CA ILE A 108 15.62 -22.21 -29.93
C ILE A 108 16.25 -20.87 -29.57
N GLY A 109 17.58 -20.81 -29.50
CA GLY A 109 18.31 -19.66 -28.96
C GLY A 109 17.94 -18.34 -29.62
N GLN A 110 17.84 -18.33 -30.95
CA GLN A 110 17.48 -17.13 -31.71
C GLN A 110 16.06 -16.63 -31.41
N ILE A 111 15.09 -17.55 -31.25
CA ILE A 111 13.71 -17.18 -30.90
C ILE A 111 13.68 -16.55 -29.50
N VAL A 112 14.45 -17.12 -28.56
CA VAL A 112 14.55 -16.59 -27.21
C VAL A 112 15.20 -15.21 -27.19
N THR A 113 16.33 -15.01 -27.89
CA THR A 113 17.08 -13.76 -27.85
C THR A 113 16.46 -12.64 -28.66
N ASP A 114 15.86 -12.95 -29.81
CA ASP A 114 15.45 -11.94 -30.79
C ASP A 114 13.95 -11.61 -30.71
N VAL A 115 13.14 -12.46 -30.05
CA VAL A 115 11.69 -12.28 -29.94
C VAL A 115 11.24 -12.24 -28.49
N LEU A 116 11.49 -13.31 -27.72
CA LEU A 116 10.93 -13.42 -26.37
C LEU A 116 11.54 -12.43 -25.37
N LEU A 117 12.88 -12.33 -25.31
CA LEU A 117 13.54 -11.41 -24.37
C LEU A 117 13.25 -9.92 -24.66
N PRO A 118 13.20 -9.46 -25.93
CA PRO A 118 12.73 -8.11 -26.26
C PRO A 118 11.27 -7.87 -25.86
N GLY A 119 10.36 -8.81 -26.13
CA GLY A 119 8.96 -8.69 -25.76
C GLY A 119 8.77 -8.64 -24.24
N LEU A 120 9.46 -9.52 -23.51
CA LEU A 120 9.47 -9.52 -22.05
C LEU A 120 10.06 -8.23 -21.46
N ARG A 121 11.13 -7.69 -22.05
CA ARG A 121 11.69 -6.37 -21.67
C ARG A 121 10.64 -5.28 -21.79
N ASP A 122 9.99 -5.18 -22.95
CA ASP A 122 9.01 -4.13 -23.22
C ASP A 122 7.81 -4.25 -22.28
N HIS A 123 7.36 -5.47 -22.00
CA HIS A 123 6.30 -5.75 -21.05
C HIS A 123 6.67 -5.32 -19.62
N LEU A 124 7.87 -5.70 -19.13
CA LEU A 124 8.35 -5.32 -17.81
C LEU A 124 8.50 -3.80 -17.68
N ILE A 125 9.01 -3.11 -18.70
CA ILE A 125 9.11 -1.65 -18.70
C ILE A 125 7.72 -1.02 -18.68
N ASP A 126 6.80 -1.46 -19.55
CA ASP A 126 5.44 -0.92 -19.61
C ASP A 126 4.70 -1.08 -18.27
N ARG A 127 4.95 -2.17 -17.55
CA ARG A 127 4.32 -2.45 -16.26
C ARG A 127 4.99 -1.72 -15.09
N LEU A 128 6.31 -1.83 -14.95
CA LEU A 128 7.06 -1.33 -13.79
C LEU A 128 7.35 0.17 -13.86
N VAL A 129 7.52 0.70 -15.08
CA VAL A 129 7.83 2.11 -15.34
C VAL A 129 6.57 2.88 -15.70
N ALA A 130 5.90 2.49 -16.80
CA ALA A 130 4.72 3.22 -17.27
C ALA A 130 3.46 2.96 -16.43
N GLY A 131 3.47 1.95 -15.53
CA GLY A 131 2.36 1.65 -14.65
C GLY A 131 1.11 1.14 -15.38
N ARG A 132 1.29 0.56 -16.58
CA ARG A 132 0.21 0.03 -17.39
C ARG A 132 -0.20 -1.36 -16.89
N THR A 133 -1.30 -1.42 -16.15
CA THR A 133 -1.84 -2.65 -15.55
C THR A 133 -3.22 -3.04 -16.06
N ASP A 134 -3.74 -2.33 -17.06
CA ASP A 134 -5.05 -2.65 -17.63
C ASP A 134 -4.98 -4.01 -18.35
N HIS A 135 -5.95 -4.90 -18.07
CA HIS A 135 -6.10 -6.29 -18.57
C HIS A 135 -5.35 -7.40 -17.80
N GLU A 136 -5.01 -7.17 -16.53
CA GLU A 136 -4.09 -8.02 -15.75
C GLU A 136 -4.65 -9.27 -15.04
N ASP A 137 -5.97 -9.51 -14.97
CA ASP A 137 -6.51 -10.64 -14.18
C ASP A 137 -6.00 -12.03 -14.60
N SER A 138 -5.34 -12.15 -15.76
CA SER A 138 -4.77 -13.39 -16.30
C SER A 138 -3.24 -13.40 -16.44
N LEU A 139 -2.54 -12.29 -16.14
CA LEU A 139 -1.11 -12.15 -16.40
C LEU A 139 -0.25 -12.53 -15.17
N PRO A 140 0.92 -13.17 -15.37
CA PRO A 140 1.83 -13.48 -14.27
C PRO A 140 2.36 -12.22 -13.57
N GLY A 141 2.81 -12.33 -12.31
CA GLY A 141 3.34 -11.22 -11.54
C GLY A 141 4.63 -10.63 -12.14
N ALA A 142 4.88 -9.34 -11.92
CA ALA A 142 6.07 -8.67 -12.47
C ALA A 142 7.38 -9.28 -11.93
N VAL A 143 7.36 -9.76 -10.69
CA VAL A 143 8.48 -10.47 -10.04
C VAL A 143 8.72 -11.82 -10.72
N ASP A 144 7.67 -12.61 -10.97
CA ASP A 144 7.80 -13.90 -11.69
C ASP A 144 8.40 -13.72 -13.09
N LEU A 145 7.99 -12.65 -13.78
CA LEU A 145 8.51 -12.29 -15.10
C LEU A 145 9.98 -11.84 -15.04
N ALA A 146 10.37 -11.11 -14.00
CA ALA A 146 11.76 -10.74 -13.76
C ALA A 146 12.64 -11.98 -13.47
N GLU A 147 12.16 -12.91 -12.64
CA GLU A 147 12.84 -14.19 -12.38
C GLU A 147 12.99 -15.01 -13.66
N ALA A 148 11.92 -15.11 -14.46
CA ALA A 148 11.95 -15.80 -15.74
C ALA A 148 12.97 -15.17 -16.69
N MET A 149 13.03 -13.84 -16.78
CA MET A 149 14.01 -13.14 -17.60
C MET A 149 15.44 -13.50 -17.21
N ARG A 150 15.76 -13.42 -15.90
CA ARG A 150 17.10 -13.77 -15.40
C ARG A 150 17.43 -15.23 -15.65
N ALA A 151 16.49 -16.13 -15.42
CA ALA A 151 16.67 -17.55 -15.66
C ALA A 151 16.99 -17.84 -17.13
N LEU A 152 16.23 -17.24 -18.07
CA LEU A 152 16.46 -17.40 -19.51
C LEU A 152 17.81 -16.83 -19.94
N VAL A 153 18.18 -15.62 -19.51
CA VAL A 153 19.50 -15.04 -19.80
C VAL A 153 20.63 -15.92 -19.27
N GLY A 154 20.47 -16.50 -18.06
CA GLY A 154 21.41 -17.45 -17.50
C GLY A 154 21.54 -18.73 -18.33
N ARG A 155 20.42 -19.29 -18.79
CA ARG A 155 20.42 -20.48 -19.67
C ARG A 155 21.04 -20.20 -21.03
N MET A 156 20.83 -19.00 -21.57
CA MET A 156 21.45 -18.55 -22.82
C MET A 156 22.91 -18.11 -22.66
N ARG A 157 23.58 -18.43 -21.54
CA ARG A 157 24.97 -18.08 -21.24
C ARG A 157 25.25 -16.57 -21.40
N GLY A 158 24.28 -15.73 -21.04
CA GLY A 158 24.34 -14.28 -21.18
C GLY A 158 23.74 -13.73 -22.48
N GLY A 159 23.27 -14.58 -23.39
CA GLY A 159 22.48 -14.16 -24.55
C GLY A 159 21.26 -13.35 -24.10
N GLY A 160 21.15 -12.11 -24.60
CA GLY A 160 20.09 -11.18 -24.22
C GLY A 160 20.32 -10.39 -22.92
N LYS A 161 21.54 -10.39 -22.34
CA LYS A 161 21.90 -9.57 -21.18
C LYS A 161 21.60 -8.07 -21.38
N GLY A 162 21.72 -7.56 -22.61
CA GLY A 162 21.37 -6.17 -22.94
C GLY A 162 19.88 -5.84 -22.69
N HIS A 163 18.97 -6.80 -22.91
CA HIS A 163 17.55 -6.61 -22.60
C HIS A 163 17.31 -6.54 -21.09
N LEU A 164 17.98 -7.40 -20.32
CA LEU A 164 17.89 -7.40 -18.86
C LEU A 164 18.41 -6.07 -18.30
N GLN A 165 19.58 -5.62 -18.79
CA GLN A 165 20.15 -4.33 -18.41
C GLN A 165 19.24 -3.17 -18.76
N ALA A 166 18.56 -3.20 -19.91
CA ALA A 166 17.61 -2.17 -20.30
C ALA A 166 16.43 -2.06 -19.30
N VAL A 167 15.90 -3.19 -18.80
CA VAL A 167 14.86 -3.16 -17.75
C VAL A 167 15.41 -2.55 -16.46
N VAL A 168 16.60 -2.99 -16.03
CA VAL A 168 17.25 -2.47 -14.81
C VAL A 168 17.47 -0.96 -14.88
N VAL A 169 18.03 -0.46 -15.99
CA VAL A 169 18.28 0.98 -16.19
C VAL A 169 16.97 1.78 -16.27
N ALA A 170 15.93 1.23 -16.90
CA ALA A 170 14.64 1.89 -16.99
C ALA A 170 13.98 2.04 -15.61
N ILE A 171 14.01 0.98 -14.77
CA ILE A 171 13.52 1.02 -13.40
C ILE A 171 14.29 2.06 -12.57
N GLU A 172 15.62 2.06 -12.65
CA GLU A 172 16.47 2.98 -11.91
C GLU A 172 16.21 4.44 -12.28
N THR A 173 16.16 4.73 -13.57
CA THR A 173 15.93 6.08 -14.10
C THR A 173 14.56 6.60 -13.70
N ASP A 174 13.53 5.76 -13.82
CA ASP A 174 12.17 6.13 -13.45
C ASP A 174 12.01 6.30 -11.92
N ALA A 175 12.65 5.46 -11.12
CA ALA A 175 12.66 5.61 -9.67
C ALA A 175 13.25 6.95 -9.24
N ARG A 176 14.40 7.35 -9.80
CA ARG A 176 14.99 8.69 -9.55
C ARG A 176 14.02 9.80 -9.94
N THR A 177 13.48 9.73 -11.16
CA THR A 177 12.57 10.75 -11.70
C THR A 177 11.30 10.88 -10.87
N THR A 178 10.70 9.75 -10.46
CA THR A 178 9.49 9.71 -9.64
C THR A 178 9.74 10.28 -8.25
N ALA A 179 10.82 9.86 -7.57
CA ALA A 179 11.17 10.38 -6.26
C ALA A 179 11.46 11.89 -6.30
N ASP A 180 12.21 12.37 -7.29
CA ASP A 180 12.49 13.80 -7.44
C ASP A 180 11.23 14.62 -7.73
N THR A 181 10.34 14.12 -8.59
CA THR A 181 9.10 14.81 -8.93
C THR A 181 8.19 14.93 -7.70
N LEU A 182 8.00 13.83 -6.96
CA LEU A 182 7.11 13.81 -5.80
C LEU A 182 7.67 14.59 -4.61
N THR A 183 8.98 14.50 -4.35
CA THR A 183 9.59 15.20 -3.21
C THR A 183 9.71 16.72 -3.41
N ARG A 184 9.60 17.20 -4.66
CA ARG A 184 9.55 18.62 -5.00
C ARG A 184 8.13 19.20 -5.05
N ASP A 185 7.09 18.37 -4.92
CA ASP A 185 5.71 18.87 -4.91
C ASP A 185 5.47 19.67 -3.62
N THR A 186 5.11 20.95 -3.77
CA THR A 186 4.84 21.88 -2.67
C THR A 186 3.37 22.25 -2.55
N ARG A 187 2.49 21.62 -3.34
CA ARG A 187 1.04 21.86 -3.27
C ARG A 187 0.48 21.55 -1.89
N PRO A 188 -0.67 22.13 -1.48
CA PRO A 188 -1.32 21.77 -0.22
C PRO A 188 -1.64 20.28 -0.16
N ILE A 189 -1.67 19.71 1.05
CA ILE A 189 -2.02 18.29 1.22
C ILE A 189 -3.51 18.12 1.03
N ASP A 190 -3.87 17.27 0.08
CA ASP A 190 -5.22 16.79 -0.13
C ASP A 190 -5.26 15.26 -0.19
N VAL A 191 -6.48 14.74 -0.20
CA VAL A 191 -6.79 13.32 -0.34
C VAL A 191 -6.08 12.72 -1.58
N GLY A 192 -6.08 13.44 -2.70
CA GLY A 192 -5.40 12.99 -3.92
C GLY A 192 -3.87 12.94 -3.79
N GLY A 193 -3.26 13.80 -3.00
CA GLY A 193 -1.82 13.84 -2.73
C GLY A 193 -1.35 12.65 -1.91
N ILE A 194 -2.07 12.30 -0.83
CA ILE A 194 -1.70 11.18 0.05
C ILE A 194 -1.79 9.85 -0.70
N ASP A 195 -2.88 9.63 -1.45
CA ASP A 195 -3.06 8.41 -2.24
C ASP A 195 -1.99 8.27 -3.35
N ARG A 196 -1.57 9.38 -3.97
CA ARG A 196 -0.45 9.38 -4.92
C ARG A 196 0.86 8.93 -4.28
N LEU A 197 1.16 9.39 -3.06
CA LEU A 197 2.35 8.98 -2.32
C LEU A 197 2.29 7.50 -1.93
N ALA A 198 1.14 7.01 -1.46
CA ALA A 198 0.95 5.62 -1.08
C ALA A 198 1.15 4.69 -2.28
N ARG A 199 0.51 5.01 -3.42
CA ARG A 199 0.68 4.26 -4.67
C ARG A 199 2.12 4.30 -5.17
N ALA A 200 2.82 5.43 -5.01
CA ALA A 200 4.23 5.53 -5.38
C ALA A 200 5.09 4.60 -4.53
N LEU A 201 4.96 4.62 -3.20
CA LEU A 201 5.73 3.72 -2.31
C LEU A 201 5.47 2.24 -2.62
N LEU A 202 4.23 1.84 -2.90
CA LEU A 202 3.92 0.48 -3.33
C LEU A 202 4.60 0.11 -4.66
N ARG A 203 4.68 1.04 -5.61
CA ARG A 203 5.43 0.83 -6.87
C ARG A 203 6.93 0.68 -6.62
N PHE A 204 7.50 1.45 -5.70
CA PHE A 204 8.90 1.30 -5.31
C PHE A 204 9.18 -0.09 -4.73
N GLU A 205 8.27 -0.62 -3.92
CA GLU A 205 8.39 -1.96 -3.35
C GLU A 205 8.36 -3.05 -4.44
N VAL A 206 7.44 -2.95 -5.41
CA VAL A 206 7.40 -3.87 -6.55
C VAL A 206 8.68 -3.77 -7.40
N ARG A 207 9.22 -2.56 -7.59
CA ARG A 207 10.49 -2.35 -8.31
C ARG A 207 11.68 -2.93 -7.58
N ARG A 208 11.73 -2.82 -6.25
CA ARG A 208 12.75 -3.44 -5.39
C ARG A 208 12.76 -4.95 -5.59
N MET A 209 11.60 -5.60 -5.41
CA MET A 209 11.45 -7.06 -5.60
C MET A 209 11.83 -7.49 -7.02
N ALA A 210 11.42 -6.72 -8.04
CA ALA A 210 11.80 -7.01 -9.43
C ALA A 210 13.31 -6.87 -9.67
N LEU A 211 13.98 -5.86 -9.11
CA LEU A 211 15.43 -5.69 -9.24
C LEU A 211 16.22 -6.77 -8.51
N GLU A 212 15.73 -7.25 -7.36
CA GLU A 212 16.28 -8.42 -6.66
C GLU A 212 16.20 -9.67 -7.53
N ALA A 213 15.02 -9.93 -8.11
CA ALA A 213 14.80 -11.01 -9.05
C ALA A 213 15.72 -10.92 -10.28
N LEU A 214 15.90 -9.72 -10.87
CA LEU A 214 16.79 -9.48 -12.02
C LEU A 214 18.28 -9.55 -11.66
N GLY A 215 18.66 -9.34 -10.39
CA GLY A 215 20.05 -9.29 -9.93
C GLY A 215 20.75 -7.95 -10.20
N GLY A 216 20.00 -6.86 -10.28
CA GLY A 216 20.51 -5.51 -10.55
C GLY A 216 21.03 -4.80 -9.31
N SER A 217 22.08 -5.31 -8.65
CA SER A 217 22.53 -4.84 -7.32
C SER A 217 22.79 -3.32 -7.21
N GLY A 218 23.43 -2.69 -8.20
CA GLY A 218 23.68 -1.24 -8.17
C GLY A 218 22.40 -0.39 -8.29
N ALA A 219 21.50 -0.78 -9.20
CA ALA A 219 20.19 -0.14 -9.34
C ALA A 219 19.30 -0.39 -8.12
N LEU A 220 19.39 -1.58 -7.51
CA LEU A 220 18.65 -1.95 -6.31
C LEU A 220 18.98 -1.00 -5.15
N LEU A 221 20.26 -0.75 -4.88
CA LEU A 221 20.68 0.20 -3.86
C LEU A 221 20.14 1.61 -4.13
N THR A 222 20.17 2.04 -5.39
CA THR A 222 19.61 3.33 -5.80
C THR A 222 18.10 3.40 -5.55
N VAL A 223 17.33 2.38 -5.93
CA VAL A 223 15.88 2.33 -5.71
C VAL A 223 15.55 2.30 -4.22
N ILE A 224 16.31 1.56 -3.40
CA ILE A 224 16.18 1.56 -1.94
C ILE A 224 16.38 2.96 -1.39
N ASN A 225 17.46 3.65 -1.77
CA ASN A 225 17.74 5.00 -1.30
C ASN A 225 16.65 6.01 -1.71
N GLN A 226 16.14 5.91 -2.93
CA GLN A 226 15.02 6.76 -3.39
C GLN A 226 13.71 6.41 -2.68
N SER A 227 13.44 5.13 -2.39
CA SER A 227 12.28 4.69 -1.61
C SER A 227 12.33 5.27 -0.20
N ARG A 228 13.49 5.19 0.49
CA ARG A 228 13.67 5.78 1.82
C ARG A 228 13.45 7.28 1.81
N ARG A 229 14.02 7.99 0.83
CA ARG A 229 13.79 9.44 0.68
C ARG A 229 12.30 9.76 0.48
N LEU A 230 11.60 8.99 -0.34
CA LEU A 230 10.16 9.15 -0.56
C LEU A 230 9.35 8.80 0.69
N ALA A 231 9.75 7.78 1.45
CA ALA A 231 9.10 7.37 2.70
C ALA A 231 9.24 8.45 3.78
N ARG A 232 10.44 9.02 3.97
CA ARG A 232 10.67 10.18 4.85
C ARG A 232 9.80 11.38 4.46
N TYR A 233 9.75 11.68 3.17
CA TYR A 233 8.90 12.75 2.67
C TYR A 233 7.41 12.45 2.92
N SER A 234 6.98 11.21 2.68
CA SER A 234 5.60 10.76 2.92
C SER A 234 5.20 10.87 4.38
N LEU A 235 6.09 10.49 5.31
CA LEU A 235 5.87 10.69 6.75
C LEU A 235 5.74 12.16 7.10
N ARG A 236 6.62 13.03 6.58
CA ARG A 236 6.50 14.47 6.80
C ARG A 236 5.16 15.02 6.31
N ARG A 237 4.70 14.59 5.14
CA ARG A 237 3.41 15.00 4.59
C ARG A 237 2.23 14.44 5.39
N ALA A 238 2.32 13.22 5.91
CA ALA A 238 1.32 12.70 6.84
C ALA A 238 1.28 13.51 8.14
N THR A 239 2.45 13.86 8.70
CA THR A 239 2.58 14.72 9.89
C THR A 239 1.94 16.09 9.65
N GLU A 240 2.23 16.75 8.53
CA GLU A 240 1.63 18.03 8.17
C GLU A 240 0.10 17.94 8.02
N ALA A 241 -0.43 16.82 7.50
CA ALA A 241 -1.88 16.60 7.42
C ALA A 241 -2.52 16.47 8.82
N ILE A 242 -1.86 15.76 9.73
CA ILE A 242 -2.28 15.62 11.13
C ILE A 242 -2.24 16.98 11.83
N GLU A 243 -1.17 17.75 11.66
CA GLU A 243 -1.03 19.09 12.25
C GLU A 243 -2.09 20.05 11.71
N GLY A 244 -2.40 19.97 10.42
CA GLY A 244 -3.51 20.72 9.81
C GLY A 244 -4.86 20.39 10.45
N PHE A 245 -5.14 19.11 10.74
CA PHE A 245 -6.34 18.69 11.48
C PHE A 245 -6.37 19.26 12.90
N VAL A 246 -5.23 19.23 13.61
CA VAL A 246 -5.15 19.73 15.00
C VAL A 246 -5.37 21.25 15.07
N ALA A 247 -4.91 21.99 14.06
CA ALA A 247 -4.99 23.44 14.01
C ALA A 247 -6.38 23.98 13.65
N ASP A 248 -7.10 23.33 12.73
CA ASP A 248 -8.40 23.81 12.21
C ASP A 248 -9.58 22.96 12.72
N ARG A 249 -10.40 23.54 13.60
CA ARG A 249 -11.49 22.87 14.32
C ARG A 249 -12.89 23.21 13.80
N GLY A 250 -13.01 23.81 12.62
CA GLY A 250 -14.32 24.11 12.02
C GLY A 250 -15.07 22.84 11.61
N LEU A 251 -16.40 22.77 11.78
CA LEU A 251 -17.18 21.55 11.46
C LEU A 251 -17.07 21.08 9.99
N LYS A 252 -17.00 22.02 9.04
CA LYS A 252 -16.81 21.70 7.61
C LYS A 252 -15.38 21.26 7.31
N THR A 253 -14.41 21.89 7.95
CA THR A 253 -12.98 21.56 7.78
C THR A 253 -12.67 20.21 8.40
N LEU A 254 -13.32 19.88 9.52
CA LEU A 254 -13.21 18.61 10.25
C LEU A 254 -13.61 17.38 9.40
N HIS A 255 -14.66 17.48 8.59
CA HIS A 255 -15.05 16.38 7.70
C HIS A 255 -14.02 16.12 6.59
N ALA A 256 -13.54 17.19 5.94
CA ALA A 256 -12.54 17.08 4.89
C ALA A 256 -11.17 16.61 5.43
N SER A 257 -10.80 17.08 6.62
CA SER A 257 -9.56 16.71 7.28
C SER A 257 -9.60 15.28 7.83
N LEU A 258 -10.75 14.75 8.25
CA LEU A 258 -10.88 13.33 8.61
C LEU A 258 -10.69 12.37 7.43
N ALA A 259 -11.19 12.72 6.24
CA ALA A 259 -10.96 11.91 5.05
C ALA A 259 -9.48 11.87 4.68
N THR A 260 -8.81 13.02 4.80
CA THR A 260 -7.36 13.16 4.59
C THR A 260 -6.57 12.35 5.61
N LEU A 261 -6.98 12.39 6.88
CA LEU A 261 -6.33 11.68 7.98
C LEU A 261 -6.47 10.15 7.86
N ALA A 262 -7.66 9.67 7.46
CA ALA A 262 -7.86 8.24 7.20
C ALA A 262 -6.94 7.68 6.10
N GLN A 263 -6.59 8.50 5.09
CA GLN A 263 -5.62 8.10 4.08
C GLN A 263 -4.18 8.20 4.56
N ALA A 264 -3.89 9.18 5.43
CA ALA A 264 -2.57 9.35 6.03
C ALA A 264 -2.18 8.07 6.80
N ASP A 265 -3.11 7.43 7.50
CA ASP A 265 -2.87 6.17 8.21
C ASP A 265 -2.34 5.05 7.30
N GLY A 266 -3.00 4.84 6.14
CA GLY A 266 -2.55 3.86 5.16
C GLY A 266 -1.16 4.19 4.59
N LEU A 267 -0.89 5.48 4.36
CA LEU A 267 0.42 5.95 3.91
C LEU A 267 1.52 5.70 4.96
N ILE A 268 1.23 5.92 6.24
CA ILE A 268 2.17 5.75 7.36
C ILE A 268 2.63 4.29 7.44
N VAL A 269 1.68 3.34 7.38
CA VAL A 269 2.01 1.89 7.43
C VAL A 269 2.95 1.50 6.28
N ILE A 270 2.66 1.98 5.06
CA ILE A 270 3.48 1.67 3.88
C ILE A 270 4.86 2.34 4.00
N ALA A 271 4.91 3.60 4.42
CA ALA A 271 6.16 4.34 4.58
C ALA A 271 7.07 3.67 5.61
N LEU A 272 6.52 3.24 6.74
CA LEU A 272 7.28 2.61 7.81
C LEU A 272 7.77 1.22 7.44
N ARG A 273 6.97 0.42 6.73
CA ARG A 273 7.47 -0.85 6.17
C ARG A 273 8.67 -0.64 5.25
N ASN A 274 8.64 0.39 4.40
CA ASN A 274 9.78 0.72 3.52
C ASN A 274 11.02 1.20 4.29
N LEU A 275 10.85 1.72 5.51
CA LEU A 275 11.96 2.08 6.39
C LEU A 275 12.45 0.90 7.25
N ASP A 276 11.57 -0.01 7.66
CA ASP A 276 11.84 -1.18 8.51
C ASP A 276 12.54 -2.31 7.76
N ASP A 277 12.16 -2.57 6.50
CA ASP A 277 12.77 -3.58 5.64
C ASP A 277 14.28 -3.29 5.35
N GLN A 278 14.82 -2.17 5.83
CA GLN A 278 16.16 -1.68 5.51
C GLN A 278 16.89 -1.24 6.78
N GLU A 279 17.90 -2.02 7.22
CA GLU A 279 18.76 -1.65 8.35
C GLU A 279 19.22 -0.18 8.24
N GLU A 280 19.29 0.53 9.37
CA GLU A 280 19.88 1.87 9.46
C GLU A 280 21.28 1.82 8.83
N THR A 281 21.41 2.29 7.58
CA THR A 281 22.73 2.40 6.96
C THR A 281 23.50 3.45 7.73
N LYS A 282 24.73 3.10 8.12
CA LYS A 282 25.67 3.90 8.91
C LYS A 282 26.08 5.25 8.27
N GLU A 283 25.39 5.73 7.24
CA GLU A 283 25.80 6.90 6.46
C GLU A 283 25.69 8.23 7.24
N GLU A 284 24.95 8.30 8.35
CA GLU A 284 24.81 9.54 9.14
C GLU A 284 24.85 9.34 10.67
N SER A 285 25.24 8.15 11.15
CA SER A 285 25.29 7.88 12.60
C SER A 285 26.46 8.63 13.25
N GLY A 286 26.21 9.84 13.74
CA GLY A 286 27.10 10.57 14.64
C GLY A 286 26.39 10.95 15.95
N PRO A 287 27.12 11.16 17.06
CA PRO A 287 26.52 11.56 18.35
C PRO A 287 25.83 12.93 18.32
N PHE A 288 25.94 13.67 17.21
CA PHE A 288 25.42 15.02 17.03
C PHE A 288 24.27 15.12 16.02
N VAL A 289 23.97 14.05 15.26
CA VAL A 289 22.94 14.07 14.21
C VAL A 289 22.06 12.84 14.37
N GLU A 290 20.79 13.07 14.67
CA GLU A 290 19.78 12.02 14.68
C GLU A 290 19.57 11.51 13.24
N PRO A 291 19.59 10.18 13.00
CA PRO A 291 19.31 9.63 11.69
C PRO A 291 17.97 10.15 11.16
N ALA A 292 17.93 10.57 9.90
CA ALA A 292 16.74 11.20 9.33
C ALA A 292 15.48 10.31 9.38
N ASP A 293 15.62 8.99 9.36
CA ASP A 293 14.52 8.04 9.54
C ASP A 293 13.93 8.11 10.95
N ARG A 294 14.80 8.16 11.96
CA ARG A 294 14.42 8.27 13.36
C ARG A 294 13.78 9.62 13.67
N LYS A 295 14.33 10.69 13.10
CA LYS A 295 13.74 12.03 13.18
C LYS A 295 12.33 12.05 12.57
N ALA A 296 12.15 11.50 11.38
CA ALA A 296 10.83 11.46 10.72
C ALA A 296 9.80 10.64 11.53
N MET A 297 10.23 9.51 12.11
CA MET A 297 9.41 8.71 13.03
C MET A 297 9.03 9.50 14.29
N ASN A 298 9.99 10.18 14.92
CA ASN A 298 9.76 10.94 16.15
C ASN A 298 8.89 12.18 15.93
N ASP A 299 9.07 12.88 14.81
CA ASP A 299 8.21 13.98 14.39
C ASP A 299 6.77 13.50 14.22
N TRP A 300 6.58 12.36 13.55
CA TRP A 300 5.27 11.73 13.39
C TRP A 300 4.67 11.29 14.74
N LEU A 301 5.43 10.63 15.61
CA LEU A 301 4.98 10.22 16.95
C LEU A 301 4.51 11.41 17.79
N SER A 302 5.23 12.52 17.70
CA SER A 302 4.86 13.77 18.38
C SER A 302 3.53 14.33 17.84
N ALA A 303 3.31 14.28 16.53
CA ALA A 303 2.05 14.68 15.93
C ALA A 303 0.90 13.70 16.27
N ALA A 304 1.16 12.39 16.28
CA ALA A 304 0.21 11.37 16.69
C ALA A 304 -0.24 11.55 18.15
N TRP A 305 0.67 11.98 19.02
CA TRP A 305 0.33 12.33 20.40
C TRP A 305 -0.63 13.51 20.48
N ARG A 306 -0.32 14.62 19.79
CA ARG A 306 -1.19 15.82 19.73
C ARG A 306 -2.55 15.50 19.09
N LEU A 307 -2.56 14.62 18.09
CA LEU A 307 -3.78 14.10 17.48
C LEU A 307 -4.60 13.33 18.51
N SER A 308 -3.98 12.41 19.26
CA SER A 308 -4.68 11.66 20.31
C SER A 308 -5.33 12.59 21.33
N ASP A 309 -4.64 13.66 21.75
CA ASP A 309 -5.18 14.66 22.68
C ASP A 309 -6.39 15.38 22.10
N THR A 310 -6.30 15.78 20.84
CA THR A 310 -7.38 16.46 20.14
C THR A 310 -8.58 15.54 19.94
N LEU A 311 -8.35 14.28 19.56
CA LEU A 311 -9.39 13.26 19.39
C LEU A 311 -10.09 12.99 20.74
N PHE A 312 -9.35 12.81 21.82
CA PHE A 312 -9.94 12.59 23.14
C PHE A 312 -10.68 13.82 23.68
N ASP A 313 -10.23 15.04 23.39
CA ASP A 313 -10.98 16.26 23.75
C ASP A 313 -12.33 16.31 23.02
N LEU A 314 -12.34 16.04 21.71
CA LEU A 314 -13.57 16.02 20.90
C LEU A 314 -14.53 14.90 21.30
N VAL A 315 -14.01 13.67 21.43
CA VAL A 315 -14.78 12.49 21.84
C VAL A 315 -15.25 12.66 23.28
N GLY A 316 -14.43 13.20 24.19
CA GLY A 316 -14.81 13.46 25.58
C GLY A 316 -15.95 14.48 25.71
N LYS A 317 -15.90 15.58 24.96
CA LYS A 317 -16.99 16.57 24.89
C LYS A 317 -18.29 15.96 24.35
N ALA A 318 -18.20 15.10 23.34
CA ALA A 318 -19.34 14.38 22.82
C ALA A 318 -19.87 13.36 23.84
N ALA A 319 -18.99 12.57 24.46
CA ALA A 319 -19.35 11.57 25.47
C ALA A 319 -19.98 12.21 26.73
N ALA A 320 -19.67 13.47 27.04
CA ALA A 320 -20.30 14.24 28.10
C ALA A 320 -21.71 14.78 27.75
N GLY A 321 -22.22 14.51 26.55
CA GLY A 321 -23.56 14.93 26.11
C GLY A 321 -23.59 15.97 24.98
N GLY A 322 -22.43 16.39 24.45
CA GLY A 322 -22.34 17.38 23.38
C GLY A 322 -23.06 16.99 22.07
N GLU A 323 -23.38 17.99 21.25
CA GLU A 323 -24.15 17.89 20.00
C GLU A 323 -23.37 17.34 18.79
N LEU A 324 -22.22 16.70 19.00
CA LEU A 324 -21.44 16.13 17.90
C LEU A 324 -22.28 15.11 17.11
N ASP A 325 -22.21 15.11 15.78
CA ASP A 325 -22.88 14.10 14.98
C ASP A 325 -22.35 12.68 15.29
N ASP A 326 -23.23 11.67 15.28
CA ASP A 326 -22.87 10.30 15.68
C ASP A 326 -21.97 9.62 14.64
N LEU A 327 -22.11 9.95 13.34
CA LEU A 327 -21.17 9.47 12.32
C LEU A 327 -19.79 10.06 12.54
N LEU A 328 -19.74 11.33 12.93
CA LEU A 328 -18.50 12.02 13.24
C LEU A 328 -17.84 11.45 14.49
N PHE A 329 -18.61 11.18 15.54
CA PHE A 329 -18.16 10.47 16.73
C PHE A 329 -17.55 9.10 16.37
N ALA A 330 -18.25 8.29 15.57
CA ALA A 330 -17.76 7.00 15.10
C ALA A 330 -16.47 7.13 14.26
N ALA A 331 -16.35 8.18 13.44
CA ALA A 331 -15.15 8.45 12.67
C ALA A 331 -13.95 8.78 13.58
N LEU A 332 -14.13 9.60 14.63
CA LEU A 332 -13.08 9.90 15.61
C LEU A 332 -12.63 8.66 16.37
N LEU A 333 -13.56 7.79 16.80
CA LEU A 333 -13.21 6.52 17.43
C LEU A 333 -12.45 5.59 16.48
N ARG A 334 -12.80 5.58 15.18
CA ARG A 334 -12.04 4.84 14.17
C ARG A 334 -10.60 5.34 14.06
N GLN A 335 -10.37 6.64 14.20
CA GLN A 335 -9.01 7.18 14.20
C GLN A 335 -8.22 6.78 15.45
N LEU A 336 -8.85 6.80 16.63
CA LEU A 336 -8.22 6.27 17.86
C LEU A 336 -7.89 4.78 17.73
N ARG A 337 -8.79 3.99 17.11
CA ARG A 337 -8.54 2.58 16.80
C ARG A 337 -7.36 2.39 15.87
N SER A 338 -7.28 3.21 14.81
CA SER A 338 -6.20 3.18 13.82
C SER A 338 -4.84 3.47 14.48
N LEU A 339 -4.77 4.52 15.30
CA LEU A 339 -3.57 4.84 16.09
C LEU A 339 -3.18 3.71 17.05
N HIS A 340 -4.13 3.07 17.71
CA HIS A 340 -3.84 1.93 18.58
C HIS A 340 -3.31 0.72 17.80
N HIS A 341 -3.96 0.34 16.70
CA HIS A 341 -3.50 -0.76 15.84
C HIS A 341 -2.09 -0.48 15.33
N PHE A 342 -1.85 0.75 14.88
CA PHE A 342 -0.52 1.17 14.50
C PHE A 342 0.52 0.93 15.61
N CYS A 343 0.25 1.39 16.84
CA CYS A 343 1.19 1.21 17.95
C CYS A 343 1.32 -0.27 18.36
N ALA A 344 0.28 -1.08 18.18
CA ALA A 344 0.31 -2.50 18.49
C ALA A 344 1.16 -3.28 17.46
N ASP A 345 0.95 -2.99 16.17
CA ASP A 345 1.49 -3.76 15.05
C ASP A 345 2.88 -3.30 14.61
N LEU A 346 3.38 -2.16 15.10
CA LEU A 346 4.72 -1.67 14.77
C LEU A 346 5.82 -2.56 15.36
N THR A 347 6.26 -3.56 14.60
CA THR A 347 7.35 -4.48 14.95
C THR A 347 8.68 -4.02 14.37
N HIS A 348 9.22 -2.89 14.85
CA HIS A 348 10.48 -2.32 14.36
C HIS A 348 11.66 -2.66 15.31
N ALA A 349 12.82 -3.05 14.77
CA ALA A 349 13.99 -3.43 15.58
C ALA A 349 14.52 -2.28 16.47
N GLY A 350 14.30 -1.03 16.05
CA GLY A 350 14.54 0.19 16.82
C GLY A 350 13.26 0.88 17.28
N ARG A 351 12.21 0.14 17.65
CA ARG A 351 10.92 0.67 18.12
C ARG A 351 11.13 1.70 19.24
N PRO A 352 10.75 2.99 19.05
CA PRO A 352 10.91 3.99 20.09
C PRO A 352 10.02 3.69 21.31
N ALA A 353 10.53 3.87 22.52
CA ALA A 353 9.74 3.71 23.75
C ALA A 353 8.48 4.61 23.78
N ALA A 354 8.50 5.73 23.06
CA ALA A 354 7.34 6.61 22.91
C ALA A 354 6.13 5.91 22.26
N VAL A 355 6.35 4.87 21.44
CA VAL A 355 5.28 4.05 20.84
C VAL A 355 4.52 3.29 21.94
N ASP A 356 5.24 2.68 22.87
CA ASP A 356 4.64 1.91 23.96
C ASP A 356 3.90 2.80 24.94
N THR A 357 4.49 3.97 25.25
CA THR A 357 3.82 4.98 26.08
C THR A 357 2.56 5.50 25.42
N LEU A 358 2.56 5.76 24.11
CA LEU A 358 1.37 6.19 23.37
C LEU A 358 0.30 5.09 23.35
N LYS A 359 0.70 3.83 23.12
CA LYS A 359 -0.21 2.67 23.18
C LYS A 359 -0.91 2.58 24.53
N GLN A 360 -0.15 2.61 25.62
CA GLN A 360 -0.69 2.51 26.97
C GLN A 360 -1.62 3.69 27.28
N ARG A 361 -1.21 4.92 26.91
CA ARG A 361 -2.05 6.12 27.06
C ARG A 361 -3.38 5.98 26.33
N LEU A 362 -3.38 5.48 25.09
CA LEU A 362 -4.61 5.28 24.30
C LEU A 362 -5.57 4.34 25.02
N VAL A 363 -5.06 3.24 25.57
CA VAL A 363 -5.83 2.28 26.37
C VAL A 363 -6.39 2.95 27.62
N ASP A 364 -5.54 3.54 28.46
CA ASP A 364 -5.95 4.15 29.74
C ASP A 364 -7.01 5.24 29.55
N ARG A 365 -6.86 6.04 28.49
CA ARG A 365 -7.81 7.12 28.16
C ARG A 365 -9.12 6.60 27.59
N CYS A 366 -9.12 5.51 26.84
CA CYS A 366 -10.36 4.86 26.39
C CYS A 366 -11.11 4.24 27.56
N ASP A 367 -10.42 3.57 28.47
CA ASP A 367 -11.00 3.02 29.71
C ASP A 367 -11.66 4.14 30.55
N ALA A 368 -10.95 5.25 30.76
CA ALA A 368 -11.48 6.40 31.50
C ALA A 368 -12.72 7.02 30.83
N LEU A 369 -12.70 7.14 29.50
CA LEU A 369 -13.80 7.70 28.73
C LEU A 369 -15.05 6.79 28.74
N ALA A 370 -14.84 5.47 28.75
CA ALA A 370 -15.92 4.49 28.92
C ALA A 370 -16.59 4.61 30.29
N ARG A 371 -15.80 4.67 31.38
CA ARG A 371 -16.33 4.89 32.74
C ARG A 371 -17.13 6.18 32.85
N GLN A 372 -16.57 7.29 32.36
CA GLN A 372 -17.25 8.59 32.36
C GLN A 372 -18.57 8.55 31.57
N THR A 373 -18.61 7.85 30.43
CA THR A 373 -19.83 7.70 29.64
C THR A 373 -20.89 6.87 30.37
N GLY A 374 -20.46 5.79 31.05
CA GLY A 374 -21.34 4.98 31.89
C GLY A 374 -21.95 5.76 33.05
N GLU A 375 -21.13 6.50 33.80
CA GLU A 375 -21.56 7.37 34.90
C GLU A 375 -22.58 8.42 34.42
N ARG A 376 -22.27 9.09 33.30
CA ARG A 376 -23.15 10.12 32.72
C ARG A 376 -24.47 9.55 32.22
N LEU A 377 -24.46 8.33 31.68
CA LEU A 377 -25.67 7.64 31.28
C LEU A 377 -26.57 7.36 32.48
N VAL A 378 -26.00 6.93 33.60
CA VAL A 378 -26.74 6.74 34.86
C VAL A 378 -27.28 8.07 35.40
N GLU A 379 -26.47 9.13 35.42
CA GLU A 379 -26.91 10.47 35.83
C GLU A 379 -28.09 10.98 34.99
N ALA A 380 -28.04 10.81 33.66
CA ALA A 380 -29.10 11.25 32.75
C ALA A 380 -30.43 10.50 32.98
N LEU A 381 -30.37 9.22 33.38
CA LEU A 381 -31.55 8.42 33.71
C LEU A 381 -32.16 8.78 35.07
N LEU A 382 -31.32 9.18 36.03
CA LEU A 382 -31.73 9.54 37.39
C LEU A 382 -32.14 11.02 37.54
N ALA A 383 -31.83 11.86 36.56
CA ALA A 383 -32.19 13.28 36.55
C ALA A 383 -33.71 13.51 36.66
N LYS A 384 -34.11 14.62 37.28
CA LYS A 384 -35.51 15.04 37.42
C LYS A 384 -35.70 16.48 36.92
N PRO A 385 -36.38 16.71 35.77
CA PRO A 385 -36.95 15.70 34.87
C PRO A 385 -35.86 14.91 34.11
N ALA A 386 -36.17 13.66 33.76
CA ALA A 386 -35.25 12.82 32.99
C ALA A 386 -35.11 13.34 31.55
N ASP A 387 -33.91 13.24 30.97
CA ASP A 387 -33.65 13.58 29.57
C ASP A 387 -33.47 12.29 28.74
N PRO A 388 -34.57 11.73 28.19
CA PRO A 388 -34.50 10.48 27.43
C PRO A 388 -33.76 10.65 26.09
N ALA A 389 -33.67 11.87 25.54
CA ALA A 389 -32.96 12.11 24.30
C ALA A 389 -31.44 12.04 24.51
N LEU A 390 -30.95 12.66 25.59
CA LEU A 390 -29.56 12.55 26.02
C LEU A 390 -29.20 11.09 26.37
N ALA A 391 -30.04 10.40 27.14
CA ALA A 391 -29.80 9.01 27.52
C ALA A 391 -29.71 8.07 26.30
N ARG A 392 -30.59 8.21 25.30
CA ARG A 392 -30.52 7.44 24.05
C ARG A 392 -29.23 7.70 23.26
N ARG A 393 -28.80 8.97 23.21
CA ARG A 393 -27.55 9.37 22.53
C ARG A 393 -26.32 8.79 23.23
N LEU A 394 -26.26 8.89 24.56
CA LEU A 394 -25.18 8.32 25.38
C LEU A 394 -25.14 6.79 25.25
N LEU A 395 -26.30 6.13 25.19
CA LEU A 395 -26.39 4.69 24.97
C LEU A 395 -25.81 4.28 23.60
N ALA A 396 -26.16 4.99 22.52
CA ALA A 396 -25.61 4.73 21.19
C ALA A 396 -24.08 4.92 21.15
N ARG A 397 -23.58 6.00 21.76
CA ARG A 397 -22.15 6.30 21.85
C ARG A 397 -21.39 5.30 22.72
N GLY A 398 -21.97 4.88 23.84
CA GLY A 398 -21.41 3.86 24.72
C GLY A 398 -21.26 2.51 24.02
N ARG A 399 -22.19 2.13 23.13
CA ARG A 399 -22.01 0.91 22.29
C ARG A 399 -20.80 1.01 21.36
N LEU A 400 -20.58 2.18 20.74
CA LEU A 400 -19.41 2.39 19.88
C LEU A 400 -18.09 2.35 20.69
N LEU A 401 -18.11 2.86 21.93
CA LEU A 401 -16.97 2.78 22.84
C LEU A 401 -16.69 1.35 23.31
N ALA A 402 -17.74 0.57 23.62
CA ALA A 402 -17.59 -0.85 23.94
C ALA A 402 -16.94 -1.63 22.79
N GLN A 403 -17.33 -1.34 21.54
CA GLN A 403 -16.68 -1.94 20.37
C GLN A 403 -15.19 -1.54 20.27
N LEU A 404 -14.86 -0.28 20.53
CA LEU A 404 -13.47 0.18 20.53
C LEU A 404 -12.63 -0.54 21.60
N LEU A 405 -13.17 -0.67 22.82
CA LEU A 405 -12.51 -1.38 23.92
C LEU A 405 -12.31 -2.86 23.63
N TYR A 406 -13.30 -3.50 23.00
CA TYR A 406 -13.20 -4.88 22.53
C TYR A 406 -12.07 -5.03 21.49
N ASP A 407 -12.02 -4.13 20.50
CA ASP A 407 -10.95 -4.11 19.49
C ASP A 407 -9.55 -3.84 20.11
N MET A 408 -9.50 -3.30 21.34
CA MET A 408 -8.27 -3.07 22.12
C MET A 408 -7.95 -4.21 23.11
N ASN A 409 -8.74 -5.30 23.13
CA ASN A 409 -8.63 -6.41 24.09
C ASN A 409 -8.77 -5.98 25.55
N ARG A 410 -9.77 -5.13 25.86
CA ARG A 410 -10.06 -4.63 27.22
C ARG A 410 -11.33 -5.26 27.81
N ASP A 411 -11.32 -6.59 27.95
CA ASP A 411 -12.51 -7.38 28.31
C ASP A 411 -13.19 -6.89 29.61
N GLU A 412 -12.44 -6.62 30.68
CA GLU A 412 -12.99 -6.12 31.96
C GLU A 412 -13.73 -4.77 31.81
N ALA A 413 -13.16 -3.85 31.03
CA ALA A 413 -13.76 -2.53 30.78
C ALA A 413 -15.00 -2.63 29.87
N VAL A 414 -15.00 -3.59 28.95
CA VAL A 414 -16.17 -3.89 28.10
C VAL A 414 -17.32 -4.42 28.96
N GLU A 415 -17.06 -5.34 29.89
CA GLU A 415 -18.07 -5.91 30.79
C GLU A 415 -18.71 -4.83 31.68
N GLU A 416 -17.89 -3.97 32.29
CA GLU A 416 -18.37 -2.86 33.13
C GLU A 416 -19.26 -1.89 32.36
N LEU A 417 -18.86 -1.50 31.14
CA LEU A 417 -19.67 -0.62 30.30
C LEU A 417 -20.94 -1.31 29.78
N ALA A 418 -20.85 -2.60 29.41
CA ALA A 418 -21.99 -3.38 28.93
C ALA A 418 -23.09 -3.47 30.00
N MET A 419 -22.72 -3.66 31.27
CA MET A 419 -23.68 -3.65 32.38
C MET A 419 -24.46 -2.32 32.45
N HIS A 420 -23.77 -1.19 32.38
CA HIS A 420 -24.42 0.14 32.36
C HIS A 420 -25.35 0.33 31.15
N LEU A 421 -24.93 -0.15 29.98
CA LEU A 421 -25.73 -0.06 28.74
C LEU A 421 -27.00 -0.90 28.79
N VAL A 422 -26.94 -2.11 29.36
CA VAL A 422 -28.11 -2.99 29.54
C VAL A 422 -29.11 -2.35 30.49
N MET A 423 -28.67 -1.93 31.68
CA MET A 423 -29.53 -1.26 32.66
C MET A 423 -30.22 -0.02 32.08
N ALA A 424 -29.47 0.79 31.32
CA ALA A 424 -30.01 1.97 30.66
C ALA A 424 -31.04 1.65 29.58
N SER A 425 -30.82 0.58 28.80
CA SER A 425 -31.74 0.14 27.77
C SER A 425 -33.08 -0.32 28.35
N GLU A 426 -33.04 -1.02 29.48
CA GLU A 426 -34.23 -1.48 30.19
C GLU A 426 -34.99 -0.29 30.80
N ALA A 427 -34.31 0.63 31.47
CA ALA A 427 -34.92 1.82 32.06
C ALA A 427 -35.62 2.71 31.02
N LEU A 428 -35.04 2.85 29.82
CA LEU A 428 -35.63 3.61 28.71
C LEU A 428 -36.82 2.91 28.06
N ALA A 429 -36.87 1.57 28.10
CA ALA A 429 -37.99 0.79 27.58
C ALA A 429 -39.22 0.82 28.50
N HIS A 430 -39.03 1.07 29.80
CA HIS A 430 -40.12 1.14 30.79
C HIS A 430 -40.70 2.55 30.98
N ASN A 431 -39.97 3.59 30.55
CA ASN A 431 -40.33 5.02 30.71
C ASN A 431 -40.77 5.71 29.39
N GLY A 432 -40.85 4.98 28.28
CA GLY A 432 -41.40 5.44 27.00
C GLY A 432 -42.66 4.71 26.65
#